data_AF-A0A821B3N3-F1
#
_entry.id   AF-A0A821B3N3-F1
#
_cell.length_a   1.000
_cell.length_b   1.000
_cell.length_c   1.000
_cell.angle_alpha   90.00
_cell.angle_beta   90.00
_cell.angle_gamma   90.00
#
_symmetry.space_group_name_H-M   'P 1'
#
loop_
_entity.id
_entity.type
_entity.pdbx_description
1 polymer ?
#
loop_
_entity_poly.entity_id
_entity_poly.type
_entity_poly.pdbx_seq_one_letter_code
_entity_poly.pdbx_strand_id
1 'polypeptide(L)'
;MSINDRENACDESPSIFPVKVAQIDESRESKSTKGDSDESVKENEISKCERKPCSMLSLDIRKSYSRDDFQLTNESLKDTYKDFDLMPLCTERFLLSLWYLISVKLIGKDAIVDQTIMSSDYRKLEIDEELQCLKERLKLEEISSTKIQHAVETLSIYIKNENWISSLIILKEILHEIMPLNIYELFRLVKNIDDAANLIKDKEIIFFLGSKMIKKEINGLNHIEPTEIKNVDLKRIVTAPFAKSITRCITPVTVYFKDIGAYGQDSIILCDSPGFGDTNGPEVDIANGIAIVRAIQVCESVKPVLIISYKSIGDRYEGLKDLTHTLARLIQNTKHQIKAFSYIFTKYPKNEKETIHASLETISNTLSDQERSDTNFMDIFRDMFEKTKKNACVLDPIKDDPSKILDELADSIDINHPEDVFQFFITEKSKSILDKQVTKYELSIKLATKRSEYSLVKYILDQLKFLNILLNQESIEEIYVNCTRYVSRHFFEEYQKAILILNRSLLDETILIDEEIKQYRTYFDHANLVEDLRKRHLGNEAIHSCAYIEYLNEKVDNLAKNLQEKDINDLSIKLSIDKIKILSEYFDDVNVKYKFICQI
;
A
#
# COMPACT_ATOMS: atom_id res chain seq x y z
N MET A 1 27.24 -24.30 -37.06
CA MET A 1 27.68 -23.77 -38.37
C MET A 1 27.52 -22.26 -38.32
N SER A 2 28.65 -21.54 -38.46
CA SER A 2 28.90 -20.08 -38.66
C SER A 2 28.03 -19.07 -37.88
N ILE A 3 28.50 -18.15 -37.02
CA ILE A 3 29.74 -17.35 -36.90
C ILE A 3 30.23 -16.79 -38.24
N ASN A 4 29.79 -15.58 -38.60
CA ASN A 4 30.67 -14.41 -38.86
C ASN A 4 29.89 -13.13 -39.30
N ASP A 5 30.41 -12.00 -38.79
CA ASP A 5 30.50 -10.66 -39.39
C ASP A 5 29.24 -9.79 -39.61
N ARG A 6 29.13 -8.72 -38.80
CA ARG A 6 29.40 -7.33 -39.26
C ARG A 6 29.29 -6.30 -38.12
N GLU A 7 30.43 -5.65 -37.86
CA GLU A 7 30.55 -4.36 -37.19
C GLU A 7 30.17 -3.19 -38.12
N ASN A 8 29.94 -2.02 -37.50
CA ASN A 8 29.86 -0.65 -38.02
C ASN A 8 28.50 -0.13 -38.54
N ALA A 9 27.83 0.69 -37.70
CA ALA A 9 27.66 2.13 -37.96
C ALA A 9 26.97 2.80 -36.75
N CYS A 10 27.69 3.69 -36.08
CA CYS A 10 27.15 4.77 -35.25
C CYS A 10 26.67 5.92 -36.15
N ASP A 11 25.93 6.85 -35.54
CA ASP A 11 25.34 8.08 -36.11
C ASP A 11 23.94 7.96 -36.72
N GLU A 12 22.91 7.95 -35.87
CA GLU A 12 21.68 8.69 -36.14
C GLU A 12 21.17 9.36 -34.85
N SER A 13 21.27 10.68 -34.82
CA SER A 13 20.66 11.58 -33.85
C SER A 13 19.12 11.48 -33.87
N PRO A 14 18.43 11.41 -32.73
CA PRO A 14 16.97 11.31 -32.72
C PRO A 14 16.32 12.65 -33.09
N SER A 15 15.59 12.64 -34.21
CA SER A 15 14.72 13.73 -34.64
C SER A 15 13.56 13.92 -33.67
N ILE A 16 13.45 15.11 -33.10
CA ILE A 16 12.35 15.57 -32.27
C ILE A 16 11.08 15.68 -33.14
N PHE A 17 10.07 14.84 -32.86
CA PHE A 17 8.72 15.00 -33.43
C PHE A 17 7.95 16.11 -32.70
N PRO A 18 7.24 17.01 -33.41
CA PRO A 18 6.40 18.01 -32.77
C PRO A 18 5.06 17.39 -32.32
N VAL A 19 4.77 17.51 -31.02
CA VAL A 19 3.45 17.21 -30.44
C VAL A 19 2.48 18.32 -30.89
N LYS A 20 1.44 17.94 -31.67
CA LYS A 20 0.31 18.81 -31.99
C LYS A 20 -0.50 19.09 -30.73
N VAL A 21 -0.51 20.35 -30.30
CA VAL A 21 -1.43 20.88 -29.27
C VAL A 21 -2.82 21.02 -29.90
N ALA A 22 -3.80 20.28 -29.38
CA ALA A 22 -5.20 20.46 -29.74
C ALA A 22 -5.74 21.74 -29.08
N GLN A 23 -6.29 22.64 -29.89
CA GLN A 23 -7.05 23.80 -29.44
C GLN A 23 -8.39 23.32 -28.85
N ILE A 24 -8.67 23.73 -27.62
CA ILE A 24 -10.00 23.60 -27.01
C ILE A 24 -10.75 24.89 -27.33
N ASP A 25 -11.81 24.75 -28.13
CA ASP A 25 -12.77 25.79 -28.48
C ASP A 25 -13.66 26.10 -27.26
N GLU A 26 -13.59 27.35 -26.78
CA GLU A 26 -14.61 27.94 -25.92
C GLU A 26 -15.73 28.51 -26.79
N SER A 27 -16.92 27.90 -26.75
CA SER A 27 -18.13 28.56 -27.23
C SER A 27 -19.26 28.42 -26.21
N ARG A 28 -19.57 29.55 -25.57
CA ARG A 28 -20.85 29.84 -24.91
C ARG A 28 -22.00 29.68 -25.90
N GLU A 29 -23.09 29.06 -25.48
CA GLU A 29 -24.42 29.50 -25.90
C GLU A 29 -25.48 29.22 -24.84
N SER A 30 -26.08 30.31 -24.38
CA SER A 30 -27.28 30.42 -23.57
C SER A 30 -28.52 29.97 -24.33
N LYS A 31 -29.47 29.27 -23.68
CA LYS A 31 -30.89 29.36 -24.03
C LYS A 31 -31.78 29.27 -22.79
N SER A 32 -32.55 30.35 -22.63
CA SER A 32 -33.71 30.50 -21.76
C SER A 32 -34.87 29.61 -22.19
N THR A 33 -35.68 29.17 -21.23
CA THR A 33 -37.15 29.15 -21.40
C THR A 33 -37.83 29.29 -20.04
N LYS A 34 -38.74 30.26 -19.99
CA LYS A 34 -39.74 30.50 -18.95
C LYS A 34 -40.77 29.37 -18.90
N GLY A 35 -41.38 29.19 -17.74
CA GLY A 35 -42.64 28.47 -17.56
C GLY A 35 -43.19 28.73 -16.16
N ASP A 36 -44.20 29.59 -16.09
CA ASP A 36 -44.95 30.00 -14.91
C ASP A 36 -45.71 28.85 -14.24
N SER A 37 -45.90 28.91 -12.92
CA SER A 37 -47.22 28.84 -12.29
C SER A 37 -47.14 29.00 -10.77
N ASP A 38 -47.82 30.05 -10.28
CA ASP A 38 -48.65 30.13 -9.07
C ASP A 38 -48.45 29.09 -7.94
N GLU A 39 -48.26 29.54 -6.71
CA GLU A 39 -49.36 29.54 -5.72
C GLU A 39 -48.95 30.11 -4.34
N SER A 40 -49.75 31.10 -3.93
CA SER A 40 -50.23 31.41 -2.58
C SER A 40 -49.25 31.53 -1.39
N VAL A 41 -49.14 32.79 -0.97
CA VAL A 41 -48.91 33.29 0.38
C VAL A 41 -49.81 32.61 1.41
N LYS A 42 -49.22 32.06 2.48
CA LYS A 42 -49.82 32.04 3.82
C LYS A 42 -48.78 32.40 4.87
N GLU A 43 -49.05 33.52 5.51
CA GLU A 43 -48.51 33.92 6.81
C GLU A 43 -48.81 32.83 7.85
N ASN A 44 -47.84 32.49 8.71
CA ASN A 44 -48.00 32.64 10.16
C ASN A 44 -46.78 32.18 10.97
N GLU A 45 -46.59 32.96 12.06
CA GLU A 45 -46.02 32.56 13.35
C GLU A 45 -44.51 32.39 13.49
N ILE A 46 -43.88 33.53 13.79
CA ILE A 46 -42.58 33.66 14.45
C ILE A 46 -42.71 33.12 15.88
N SER A 47 -42.27 31.87 16.07
CA SER A 47 -42.02 31.25 17.37
C SER A 47 -40.54 31.40 17.72
N LYS A 48 -40.27 32.11 18.83
CA LYS A 48 -38.96 32.24 19.46
C LYS A 48 -38.47 30.86 19.90
N CYS A 49 -37.50 30.29 19.17
CA CYS A 49 -36.73 29.14 19.62
C CYS A 49 -35.30 29.59 19.91
N GLU A 50 -35.00 29.74 21.20
CA GLU A 50 -33.65 29.95 21.71
C GLU A 50 -32.78 28.76 21.28
N ARG A 51 -31.85 29.02 20.36
CA ARG A 51 -30.85 28.05 19.91
C ARG A 51 -29.90 27.75 21.07
N LYS A 52 -30.15 26.66 21.79
CA LYS A 52 -29.13 25.96 22.56
C LYS A 52 -28.05 25.46 21.58
N PRO A 53 -26.75 25.63 21.87
CA PRO A 53 -25.70 25.08 21.04
C PRO A 53 -25.80 23.55 21.01
N CYS A 54 -25.77 23.00 19.80
CA CYS A 54 -25.84 21.58 19.52
C CYS A 54 -24.57 20.90 20.08
N SER A 55 -24.68 20.29 21.26
CA SER A 55 -23.64 19.42 21.82
C SER A 55 -23.71 18.04 21.16
N MET A 56 -23.26 17.93 19.91
CA MET A 56 -22.93 16.64 19.29
C MET A 56 -21.42 16.44 19.36
N LEU A 57 -20.94 15.97 20.51
CA LEU A 57 -19.67 15.25 20.71
C LEU A 57 -19.59 14.80 22.19
N SER A 58 -20.63 14.15 22.71
CA SER A 58 -20.47 13.28 23.87
C SER A 58 -19.95 11.94 23.36
N LEU A 59 -18.66 11.88 23.03
CA LEU A 59 -17.95 10.62 22.90
C LEU A 59 -18.05 9.92 24.25
N ASP A 60 -18.59 8.71 24.24
CA ASP A 60 -18.62 7.83 25.39
C ASP A 60 -17.18 7.35 25.67
N ILE A 61 -16.36 8.21 26.29
CA ILE A 61 -14.97 7.93 26.75
C ILE A 61 -15.02 6.99 27.97
N ARG A 62 -15.87 5.96 27.93
CA ARG A 62 -16.01 4.95 28.99
C ARG A 62 -15.44 3.59 28.59
N LYS A 63 -14.84 3.45 27.39
CA LYS A 63 -13.92 2.34 27.16
C LYS A 63 -12.61 2.65 27.87
N SER A 64 -12.35 1.94 28.96
CA SER A 64 -11.04 1.97 29.63
C SER A 64 -10.01 1.36 28.69
N TYR A 65 -9.28 2.19 27.96
CA TYR A 65 -8.16 1.73 27.15
C TYR A 65 -6.99 1.34 28.07
N SER A 66 -6.42 0.18 27.82
CA SER A 66 -5.24 -0.37 28.50
C SER A 66 -4.00 -0.29 27.60
N ARG A 67 -2.81 -0.50 28.18
CA ARG A 67 -1.55 -0.59 27.41
C ARG A 67 -1.61 -1.69 26.33
N ASP A 68 -2.32 -2.78 26.60
CA ASP A 68 -2.43 -3.93 25.70
C ASP A 68 -3.22 -3.59 24.41
N ASP A 69 -4.09 -2.58 24.46
CA ASP A 69 -4.89 -2.15 23.30
C ASP A 69 -4.04 -1.51 22.19
N PHE A 70 -2.84 -1.02 22.55
CA PHE A 70 -1.89 -0.43 21.61
C PHE A 70 -0.80 -1.39 21.14
N GLN A 71 -0.78 -2.64 21.66
CA GLN A 71 0.23 -3.66 21.33
C GLN A 71 1.67 -3.12 21.42
N LEU A 72 1.94 -2.28 22.42
CA LEU A 72 3.25 -1.66 22.60
C LEU A 72 4.22 -2.69 23.15
N THR A 73 5.16 -3.11 22.30
CA THR A 73 6.25 -4.03 22.61
C THR A 73 7.56 -3.38 22.21
N ASN A 74 8.68 -3.85 22.77
CA ASN A 74 10.00 -3.33 22.38
C ASN A 74 10.28 -3.55 20.88
N GLU A 75 9.77 -4.65 20.33
CA GLU A 75 9.88 -4.95 18.89
C GLU A 75 9.06 -3.98 18.05
N SER A 76 7.78 -3.73 18.40
CA SER A 76 6.94 -2.79 17.66
C SER A 76 7.45 -1.34 17.72
N LEU A 77 8.08 -0.93 18.83
CA LEU A 77 8.76 0.37 18.92
C LEU A 77 10.03 0.45 18.07
N LYS A 78 10.82 -0.61 18.04
CA LYS A 78 12.02 -0.70 17.18
C LYS A 78 11.65 -0.61 15.71
N ASP A 79 10.57 -1.25 15.31
CA ASP A 79 10.07 -1.18 13.93
C ASP A 79 9.53 0.21 13.61
N THR A 80 8.73 0.81 14.50
CA THR A 80 8.23 2.18 14.32
C THR A 80 9.38 3.19 14.17
N TYR A 81 10.44 3.04 14.97
CA TYR A 81 11.64 3.86 14.87
C TYR A 81 12.29 3.79 13.49
N LYS A 82 12.56 2.56 13.02
CA LYS A 82 13.15 2.34 11.69
C LYS A 82 12.28 2.91 10.58
N ASP A 83 10.96 2.80 10.72
CA ASP A 83 10.03 3.26 9.70
C ASP A 83 10.14 4.77 9.49
N PHE A 84 10.08 5.58 10.55
CA PHE A 84 10.18 7.04 10.39
C PHE A 84 11.61 7.53 10.13
N ASP A 85 12.65 6.79 10.56
CA ASP A 85 14.04 7.18 10.33
C ASP A 85 14.40 7.15 8.83
N LEU A 86 13.77 6.24 8.09
CA LEU A 86 13.90 6.13 6.64
C LEU A 86 13.03 7.14 5.87
N MET A 87 12.12 7.85 6.55
CA MET A 87 11.22 8.80 5.90
C MET A 87 11.88 10.18 5.70
N PRO A 88 11.66 10.83 4.54
CA PRO A 88 11.99 12.25 4.39
C PRO A 88 11.13 13.10 5.33
N LEU A 89 11.38 14.42 5.38
CA LEU A 89 10.57 15.34 6.17
C LEU A 89 9.15 15.41 5.60
N CYS A 90 8.23 14.66 6.21
CA CYS A 90 6.84 14.56 5.79
C CYS A 90 5.90 14.38 6.98
N THR A 91 4.59 14.57 6.77
CA THR A 91 3.60 14.46 7.85
C THR A 91 3.59 13.07 8.49
N GLU A 92 3.71 12.01 7.69
CA GLU A 92 3.75 10.61 8.17
C GLU A 92 4.90 10.39 9.15
N ARG A 93 6.09 10.91 8.83
CA ARG A 93 7.28 10.83 9.69
C ARG A 93 7.01 11.42 11.07
N PHE A 94 6.49 12.64 11.14
CA PHE A 94 6.25 13.32 12.41
C PHE A 94 5.16 12.62 13.25
N LEU A 95 4.15 12.04 12.61
CA LEU A 95 3.13 11.26 13.32
C LEU A 95 3.71 9.99 13.94
N LEU A 96 4.52 9.23 13.19
CA LEU A 96 5.16 8.02 13.71
C LEU A 96 6.23 8.34 14.76
N SER A 97 6.96 9.43 14.60
CA SER A 97 7.90 9.95 15.60
C SER A 97 7.20 10.29 16.91
N LEU A 98 6.10 11.05 16.86
CA LEU A 98 5.28 11.32 18.04
C LEU A 98 4.72 10.04 18.67
N TRP A 99 4.28 9.09 17.85
CA TRP A 99 3.75 7.81 18.32
C TRP A 99 4.80 7.07 19.13
N TYR A 100 6.02 6.98 18.58
CA TYR A 100 7.17 6.38 19.24
C TYR A 100 7.51 7.11 20.55
N LEU A 101 7.69 8.43 20.52
CA LEU A 101 8.09 9.21 21.69
C LEU A 101 7.07 9.12 22.83
N ILE A 102 5.78 9.25 22.52
CA ILE A 102 4.70 9.13 23.51
C ILE A 102 4.61 7.69 24.05
N SER A 103 4.79 6.69 23.20
CA SER A 103 4.81 5.29 23.63
C SER A 103 5.98 5.01 24.59
N VAL A 104 7.17 5.56 24.31
CA VAL A 104 8.32 5.47 25.22
C VAL A 104 8.02 6.14 26.56
N LYS A 105 7.36 7.31 26.58
CA LYS A 105 6.91 7.95 27.83
C LYS A 105 5.95 7.07 28.62
N LEU A 106 5.03 6.38 27.93
CA LEU A 106 4.03 5.54 28.56
C LEU A 106 4.62 4.27 29.19
N ILE A 107 5.60 3.63 28.53
CA ILE A 107 6.21 2.37 29.02
C ILE A 107 7.29 2.64 30.08
N GLY A 108 7.97 3.79 30.01
CA GLY A 108 9.08 4.16 30.90
C GLY A 108 10.44 3.92 30.26
N LYS A 109 11.46 4.67 30.72
CA LYS A 109 12.81 4.71 30.13
C LYS A 109 13.56 3.37 30.17
N ASP A 110 13.18 2.45 31.04
CA ASP A 110 13.83 1.14 31.16
C ASP A 110 13.46 0.18 30.01
N ALA A 111 12.44 0.52 29.22
CA ALA A 111 12.06 -0.21 28.01
C ALA A 111 12.78 0.28 26.74
N ILE A 112 13.71 1.23 26.87
CA ILE A 112 14.45 1.76 25.72
C ILE A 112 15.28 0.64 25.09
N VAL A 113 14.85 0.29 23.88
CA VAL A 113 15.54 -0.52 22.87
C VAL A 113 17.03 -0.17 22.89
N ASP A 114 17.85 -1.19 23.13
CA ASP A 114 19.27 -1.31 22.78
C ASP A 114 19.99 0.04 22.57
N GLN A 115 20.78 0.48 23.56
CA GLN A 115 21.52 1.75 23.51
C GLN A 115 22.42 1.91 22.27
N THR A 116 22.65 0.83 21.52
CA THR A 116 23.35 0.79 20.24
C THR A 116 22.55 1.31 19.04
N ILE A 117 21.21 1.34 19.10
CA ILE A 117 20.34 1.80 17.99
C ILE A 117 20.08 3.31 18.06
N MET A 118 20.08 3.89 19.26
CA MET A 118 19.90 5.33 19.42
C MET A 118 21.19 6.06 19.06
N SER A 119 21.26 6.64 17.85
CA SER A 119 22.30 7.59 17.50
C SER A 119 22.34 8.74 18.52
N SER A 120 23.51 9.36 18.72
CA SER A 120 23.69 10.46 19.69
C SER A 120 22.75 11.65 19.44
N ASP A 121 22.21 11.79 18.23
CA ASP A 121 21.31 12.88 17.84
C ASP A 121 19.89 12.71 18.38
N TYR A 122 19.43 11.48 18.63
CA TYR A 122 18.03 11.23 19.01
C TYR A 122 17.69 11.46 20.48
N ARG A 123 18.69 11.63 21.35
CA ARG A 123 18.45 12.04 22.76
C ARG A 123 17.90 13.47 22.86
N LYS A 124 17.87 14.21 21.74
CA LYS A 124 17.43 15.60 21.66
C LYS A 124 15.99 15.78 21.16
N LEU A 125 15.32 14.75 20.65
CA LEU A 125 13.95 14.94 20.17
C LEU A 125 12.99 15.20 21.33
N GLU A 126 12.32 16.34 21.26
CA GLU A 126 11.29 16.75 22.22
C GLU A 126 9.90 16.61 21.59
N ILE A 127 8.94 16.07 22.36
CA ILE A 127 7.57 15.84 21.88
C ILE A 127 6.93 17.15 21.41
N ASP A 128 7.22 18.27 22.07
CA ASP A 128 6.67 19.58 21.70
C ASP A 128 7.24 20.10 20.38
N GLU A 129 8.53 19.88 20.11
CA GLU A 129 9.18 20.25 18.85
C GLU A 129 8.61 19.42 17.69
N GLU A 130 8.47 18.12 17.86
CA GLU A 130 7.88 17.21 16.87
C GLU A 130 6.42 17.53 16.58
N LEU A 131 5.65 17.90 17.61
CA LEU A 131 4.26 18.36 17.45
C LEU A 131 4.18 19.68 16.68
N GLN A 132 5.13 20.59 16.89
CA GLN A 132 5.19 21.84 16.15
C GLN A 132 5.55 21.58 14.68
N CYS A 133 6.54 20.73 14.42
CA CYS A 133 6.90 20.30 13.07
C CYS A 133 5.73 19.65 12.35
N LEU A 134 4.97 18.77 13.03
CA LEU A 134 3.74 18.18 12.48
C LEU A 134 2.74 19.26 12.02
N LYS A 135 2.49 20.29 12.84
CA LYS A 135 1.54 21.36 12.50
C LYS A 135 1.98 22.18 11.28
N GLU A 136 3.26 22.48 11.19
CA GLU A 136 3.84 23.18 10.05
C GLU A 136 3.75 22.33 8.79
N ARG A 137 4.05 21.03 8.93
CA ARG A 137 4.03 20.09 7.81
C ARG A 137 2.63 19.84 7.27
N LEU A 138 1.62 19.71 8.14
CA LEU A 138 0.21 19.62 7.73
C LEU A 138 -0.24 20.81 6.88
N LYS A 139 0.22 22.03 7.22
CA LYS A 139 -0.08 23.23 6.41
C LYS A 139 0.64 23.21 5.07
N LEU A 140 1.93 22.86 5.08
CA LEU A 140 2.77 22.84 3.89
C LEU A 140 2.35 21.76 2.88
N GLU A 141 1.91 20.61 3.36
CA GLU A 141 1.37 19.51 2.55
C GLU A 141 -0.11 19.69 2.19
N GLU A 142 -0.72 20.82 2.57
CA GLU A 142 -2.12 21.15 2.29
C GLU A 142 -3.13 20.12 2.84
N ILE A 143 -2.79 19.47 3.97
CA ILE A 143 -3.65 18.51 4.66
C ILE A 143 -4.58 19.27 5.61
N SER A 144 -5.73 19.72 5.08
CA SER A 144 -6.62 20.66 5.78
C SER A 144 -8.06 20.14 5.97
N SER A 145 -8.24 18.94 6.51
CA SER A 145 -9.59 18.53 6.95
C SER A 145 -9.90 19.11 8.34
N THR A 146 -11.12 19.60 8.53
CA THR A 146 -11.60 20.11 9.84
C THR A 146 -11.45 19.06 10.94
N LYS A 147 -11.62 17.78 10.58
CA LYS A 147 -11.39 16.62 11.45
C LYS A 147 -9.93 16.53 11.91
N ILE A 148 -8.96 16.63 11.00
CA ILE A 148 -7.52 16.57 11.34
C ILE A 148 -7.11 17.78 12.18
N GLN A 149 -7.58 18.98 11.83
CA GLN A 149 -7.27 20.19 12.59
C GLN A 149 -7.74 20.08 14.05
N HIS A 150 -9.00 19.71 14.27
CA HIS A 150 -9.54 19.48 15.61
C HIS A 150 -8.79 18.38 16.37
N ALA A 151 -8.45 17.28 15.69
CA ALA A 151 -7.69 16.19 16.31
C ALA A 151 -6.28 16.65 16.74
N VAL A 152 -5.58 17.45 15.93
CA VAL A 152 -4.24 17.97 16.27
C VAL A 152 -4.28 18.98 17.41
N GLU A 153 -5.33 19.81 17.48
CA GLU A 153 -5.57 20.69 18.63
C GLU A 153 -5.82 19.89 19.91
N THR A 154 -6.67 18.86 19.82
CA THR A 154 -6.95 17.94 20.93
C THR A 154 -5.69 17.21 21.39
N LEU A 155 -4.88 16.70 20.45
CA LEU A 155 -3.59 16.08 20.71
C LEU A 155 -2.66 17.04 21.45
N SER A 156 -2.62 18.31 21.05
CA SER A 156 -1.81 19.33 21.71
C SER A 156 -2.21 19.55 23.17
N ILE A 157 -3.51 19.51 23.48
CA ILE A 157 -4.03 19.63 24.85
C ILE A 157 -3.61 18.40 25.67
N TYR A 158 -3.73 17.20 25.12
CA TYR A 158 -3.36 15.97 25.84
C TYR A 158 -1.86 15.85 26.09
N ILE A 159 -1.03 16.24 25.12
CA ILE A 159 0.44 16.27 25.29
C ILE A 159 0.82 17.27 26.40
N LYS A 160 0.27 18.48 26.40
CA LYS A 160 0.53 19.51 27.43
C LYS A 160 0.14 19.06 28.84
N ASN A 161 -0.90 18.24 28.94
CA ASN A 161 -1.39 17.70 30.21
C ASN A 161 -0.74 16.34 30.56
N GLU A 162 0.28 15.91 29.80
CA GLU A 162 0.95 14.61 29.94
C GLU A 162 -0.01 13.40 29.92
N ASN A 163 -1.16 13.54 29.26
CA ASN A 163 -2.12 12.45 29.10
C ASN A 163 -1.72 11.59 27.89
N TRP A 164 -0.71 10.74 28.09
CA TRP A 164 -0.11 9.94 27.03
C TRP A 164 -1.07 8.92 26.40
N ILE A 165 -1.96 8.29 27.19
CA ILE A 165 -2.94 7.34 26.66
C ILE A 165 -3.91 8.05 25.72
N SER A 166 -4.51 9.16 26.15
CA SER A 166 -5.41 9.93 25.29
C SER A 166 -4.68 10.52 24.07
N SER A 167 -3.41 10.89 24.23
CA SER A 167 -2.58 11.32 23.11
C SER A 167 -2.42 10.21 22.06
N LEU A 168 -2.14 8.96 22.46
CA LEU A 168 -2.04 7.83 21.53
C LEU A 168 -3.37 7.52 20.84
N ILE A 169 -4.51 7.64 21.54
CA ILE A 169 -5.83 7.44 20.92
C ILE A 169 -6.04 8.44 19.78
N ILE A 170 -5.85 9.74 20.06
CA ILE A 170 -6.02 10.79 19.05
C ILE A 170 -4.99 10.65 17.93
N LEU A 171 -3.75 10.30 18.26
CA LEU A 171 -2.71 10.11 17.26
C LEU A 171 -3.03 8.93 16.32
N LYS A 172 -3.62 7.84 16.85
CA LYS A 172 -4.11 6.73 16.03
C LYS A 172 -5.20 7.17 15.05
N GLU A 173 -6.11 8.03 15.49
CA GLU A 173 -7.16 8.59 14.63
C GLU A 173 -6.56 9.45 13.51
N ILE A 174 -5.58 10.30 13.83
CA ILE A 174 -4.89 11.13 12.84
C ILE A 174 -4.11 10.25 11.85
N LEU A 175 -3.39 9.23 12.35
CA LEU A 175 -2.66 8.26 11.53
C LEU A 175 -3.59 7.56 10.53
N HIS A 176 -4.70 6.97 10.99
CA HIS A 176 -5.66 6.33 10.08
C HIS A 176 -6.24 7.28 9.03
N GLU A 177 -6.38 8.57 9.35
CA GLU A 177 -6.87 9.57 8.40
C GLU A 177 -5.81 10.09 7.44
N ILE A 178 -4.52 9.98 7.74
CA ILE A 178 -3.43 10.46 6.87
C ILE A 178 -2.81 9.30 6.10
N MET A 179 -2.48 8.22 6.81
CA MET A 179 -1.90 6.98 6.31
C MET A 179 -2.86 5.80 6.60
N PRO A 180 -3.95 5.66 5.83
CA PRO A 180 -4.92 4.57 6.02
C PRO A 180 -4.35 3.17 5.76
N LEU A 181 -3.20 3.07 5.07
CA LEU A 181 -2.46 1.83 4.90
C LEU A 181 -0.98 2.03 5.26
N ASN A 182 -0.49 1.29 6.25
CA ASN A 182 0.91 1.28 6.68
C ASN A 182 1.75 0.37 5.76
N ILE A 183 2.41 0.96 4.76
CA ILE A 183 3.18 0.21 3.76
C ILE A 183 4.38 -0.53 4.36
N TYR A 184 5.03 0.03 5.38
CA TYR A 184 6.16 -0.62 6.05
C TYR A 184 5.74 -1.87 6.84
N GLU A 185 4.60 -1.81 7.51
CA GLU A 185 4.02 -2.97 8.17
C GLU A 185 3.64 -4.04 7.15
N LEU A 186 2.98 -3.65 6.05
CA LEU A 186 2.68 -4.56 4.95
C LEU A 186 3.96 -5.21 4.38
N PHE A 187 5.02 -4.43 4.15
CA PHE A 187 6.31 -4.93 3.69
C PHE A 187 6.90 -5.99 4.64
N ARG A 188 6.90 -5.71 5.95
CA ARG A 188 7.37 -6.67 6.97
C ARG A 188 6.55 -7.95 6.97
N LEU A 189 5.22 -7.84 6.92
CA LEU A 189 4.31 -8.98 6.88
C LEU A 189 4.57 -9.84 5.65
N VAL A 190 4.76 -9.21 4.48
CA VAL A 190 5.05 -9.91 3.23
C VAL A 190 6.41 -10.60 3.24
N LYS A 191 7.44 -9.97 3.80
CA LYS A 191 8.79 -10.55 3.85
C LYS A 191 8.81 -11.89 4.59
N ASN A 192 7.93 -12.07 5.58
CA ASN A 192 7.83 -13.32 6.34
C ASN A 192 7.10 -14.45 5.58
N ILE A 193 6.47 -14.16 4.44
CA ILE A 193 5.70 -15.14 3.66
C ILE A 193 6.61 -16.08 2.89
N ASP A 194 7.71 -15.57 2.32
CA ASP A 194 8.56 -16.33 1.40
C ASP A 194 9.22 -17.54 2.10
N ASP A 195 9.51 -17.43 3.39
CA ASP A 195 10.05 -18.54 4.20
C ASP A 195 9.06 -19.71 4.32
N ALA A 196 7.77 -19.43 4.47
CA ALA A 196 6.74 -20.46 4.53
C ALA A 196 6.49 -21.11 3.16
N ALA A 197 6.44 -20.31 2.10
CA ALA A 197 6.27 -20.80 0.72
C ALA A 197 7.40 -21.76 0.30
N ASN A 198 8.64 -21.49 0.72
CA ASN A 198 9.78 -22.37 0.43
C ASN A 198 9.66 -23.76 1.07
N LEU A 199 8.95 -23.92 2.19
CA LEU A 199 8.77 -25.22 2.85
C LEU A 199 7.78 -26.14 2.13
N ILE A 200 6.90 -25.57 1.32
CA ILE A 200 5.78 -26.24 0.66
C ILE A 200 5.93 -26.36 -0.86
N LYS A 201 6.93 -25.67 -1.42
CA LYS A 201 7.23 -25.67 -2.85
C LYS A 201 7.40 -27.09 -3.41
N ASP A 202 6.77 -27.35 -4.54
CA ASP A 202 6.82 -28.61 -5.30
C ASP A 202 6.32 -29.83 -4.49
N LYS A 203 5.33 -29.63 -3.61
CA LYS A 203 4.72 -30.71 -2.81
C LYS A 203 3.20 -30.80 -3.02
N GLU A 204 2.65 -31.99 -2.79
CA GLU A 204 1.20 -32.24 -2.69
C GLU A 204 0.68 -31.83 -1.31
N ILE A 205 -0.35 -30.96 -1.27
CA ILE A 205 -0.82 -30.34 -0.03
C ILE A 205 -2.33 -30.41 0.12
N ILE A 206 -2.74 -30.87 1.30
CA ILE A 206 -4.11 -30.78 1.80
C ILE A 206 -4.12 -29.62 2.81
N PHE A 207 -5.18 -28.82 2.89
CA PHE A 207 -5.31 -27.83 3.97
C PHE A 207 -6.03 -28.47 5.18
N PHE A 208 -5.57 -28.15 6.41
CA PHE A 208 -6.10 -28.46 7.75
C PHE A 208 -5.59 -29.63 8.62
N LEU A 209 -5.65 -29.39 9.94
CA LEU A 209 -5.00 -30.03 11.10
C LEU A 209 -5.62 -31.31 11.70
N GLY A 210 -4.79 -32.14 12.35
CA GLY A 210 -5.21 -33.25 13.24
C GLY A 210 -4.34 -33.42 14.50
N SER A 211 -4.97 -33.33 15.69
CA SER A 211 -4.46 -33.83 16.98
C SER A 211 -5.63 -34.11 17.93
N LYS A 212 -5.39 -34.81 19.04
CA LYS A 212 -6.44 -35.10 20.04
C LYS A 212 -6.85 -33.81 20.73
N MET A 213 -8.09 -33.37 20.53
CA MET A 213 -8.59 -32.10 21.06
C MET A 213 -9.37 -32.29 22.36
N ILE A 214 -9.24 -31.34 23.29
CA ILE A 214 -10.11 -31.25 24.47
C ILE A 214 -10.88 -29.94 24.46
N LYS A 215 -12.07 -29.98 25.07
CA LYS A 215 -12.84 -28.77 25.36
C LYS A 215 -12.42 -28.20 26.71
N LYS A 216 -12.16 -26.91 26.76
CA LYS A 216 -11.80 -26.17 27.97
C LYS A 216 -12.51 -24.84 28.02
N GLU A 217 -12.65 -24.26 29.20
CA GLU A 217 -13.15 -22.91 29.38
C GLU A 217 -11.98 -21.98 29.70
N ILE A 218 -11.86 -20.88 28.95
CA ILE A 218 -10.85 -19.85 29.15
C ILE A 218 -11.58 -18.51 29.19
N ASN A 219 -11.52 -17.80 30.31
CA ASN A 219 -12.19 -16.51 30.51
C ASN A 219 -13.70 -16.52 30.18
N GLY A 220 -14.42 -17.58 30.55
CA GLY A 220 -15.85 -17.72 30.24
C GLY A 220 -16.16 -18.18 28.81
N LEU A 221 -15.13 -18.42 27.99
CA LEU A 221 -15.28 -18.81 26.58
C LEU A 221 -14.94 -20.29 26.41
N ASN A 222 -15.79 -20.98 25.65
CA ASN A 222 -15.52 -22.36 25.23
C ASN A 222 -14.36 -22.36 24.22
N HIS A 223 -13.26 -23.03 24.59
CA HIS A 223 -12.07 -23.23 23.78
C HIS A 223 -11.90 -24.72 23.45
N ILE A 224 -11.29 -25.01 22.30
CA ILE A 224 -10.83 -26.34 21.94
C ILE A 224 -9.32 -26.24 21.75
N GLU A 225 -8.54 -26.97 22.55
CA GLU A 225 -7.08 -26.99 22.48
C GLU A 225 -6.55 -28.40 22.23
N PRO A 226 -5.43 -28.55 21.51
CA PRO A 226 -4.78 -29.83 21.33
C PRO A 226 -4.20 -30.34 22.65
N THR A 227 -4.28 -31.65 22.86
CA THR A 227 -3.64 -32.37 23.96
C THR A 227 -2.67 -33.40 23.40
N GLU A 228 -1.56 -33.60 24.11
CA GLU A 228 -0.59 -34.65 23.78
C GLU A 228 -0.03 -34.49 22.35
N ILE A 229 0.54 -33.32 22.04
CA ILE A 229 1.12 -33.00 20.73
C ILE A 229 2.36 -33.88 20.48
N LYS A 230 2.19 -34.95 19.70
CA LYS A 230 3.29 -35.85 19.27
C LYS A 230 4.07 -35.28 18.08
N ASN A 231 3.37 -34.68 17.12
CA ASN A 231 3.98 -34.10 15.93
C ASN A 231 4.72 -32.79 16.28
N VAL A 232 5.97 -32.67 15.87
CA VAL A 232 6.81 -31.51 16.19
C VAL A 232 6.32 -30.24 15.48
N ASP A 233 5.80 -30.36 14.26
CA ASP A 233 5.32 -29.22 13.47
C ASP A 233 4.10 -28.56 14.15
N LEU A 234 3.23 -29.38 14.75
CA LEU A 234 2.05 -28.91 15.50
C LEU A 234 2.38 -28.07 16.73
N LYS A 235 3.61 -28.17 17.28
CA LYS A 235 4.00 -27.37 18.45
C LYS A 235 4.10 -25.88 18.14
N ARG A 236 4.16 -25.51 16.85
CA ARG A 236 4.22 -24.12 16.39
C ARG A 236 2.83 -23.50 16.23
N ILE A 237 1.78 -24.32 16.26
CA ILE A 237 0.41 -23.88 16.04
C ILE A 237 -0.20 -23.47 17.37
N VAL A 238 -0.76 -22.27 17.40
CA VAL A 238 -1.33 -21.66 18.60
C VAL A 238 -2.84 -21.51 18.40
N THR A 239 -3.60 -21.99 19.38
CA THR A 239 -5.06 -21.85 19.41
C THR A 239 -5.46 -20.86 20.51
N ALA A 240 -6.51 -20.07 20.30
CA ALA A 240 -7.14 -19.26 21.34
C ALA A 240 -8.65 -19.12 21.12
N PRO A 241 -9.42 -18.80 22.17
CA PRO A 241 -10.88 -18.66 22.08
C PRO A 241 -11.36 -17.27 21.64
N PHE A 242 -10.43 -16.35 21.37
CA PHE A 242 -10.75 -14.95 21.11
C PHE A 242 -11.12 -14.72 19.64
N ALA A 243 -11.85 -13.63 19.36
CA ALA A 243 -12.22 -13.24 18.00
C ALA A 243 -11.03 -12.76 17.15
N LYS A 244 -9.87 -12.53 17.78
CA LYS A 244 -8.65 -12.08 17.12
C LYS A 244 -7.93 -13.26 16.46
N SER A 245 -7.60 -13.12 15.17
CA SER A 245 -6.80 -14.13 14.47
C SER A 245 -5.40 -14.28 15.07
N ILE A 246 -4.94 -15.51 15.19
CA ILE A 246 -3.61 -15.88 15.70
C ILE A 246 -2.72 -16.32 14.56
N THR A 247 -3.24 -17.14 13.65
CA THR A 247 -2.55 -17.58 12.45
C THR A 247 -2.40 -16.39 11.51
N ARG A 248 -1.17 -15.91 11.34
CA ARG A 248 -0.79 -14.77 10.47
C ARG A 248 -0.05 -15.19 9.21
N CYS A 249 0.36 -16.44 9.12
CA CYS A 249 1.06 -17.00 7.97
C CYS A 249 0.66 -18.46 7.79
N ILE A 250 0.86 -19.00 6.58
CA ILE A 250 0.61 -20.41 6.32
C ILE A 250 1.61 -21.25 7.10
N THR A 251 1.11 -22.22 7.87
CA THR A 251 1.93 -23.15 8.64
C THR A 251 1.74 -24.56 8.10
N PRO A 252 2.75 -25.13 7.42
CA PRO A 252 2.71 -26.52 6.97
C PRO A 252 2.99 -27.49 8.12
N VAL A 253 2.30 -28.63 8.08
CA VAL A 253 2.40 -29.72 9.06
C VAL A 253 2.47 -31.03 8.30
N THR A 254 3.56 -31.77 8.45
CA THR A 254 3.65 -33.09 7.80
C THR A 254 2.93 -34.13 8.65
N VAL A 255 1.95 -34.84 8.09
CA VAL A 255 1.21 -35.92 8.77
C VAL A 255 1.48 -37.24 8.07
N TYR A 256 1.99 -38.22 8.82
CA TYR A 256 2.20 -39.58 8.33
C TYR A 256 0.96 -40.42 8.60
N PHE A 257 0.41 -41.10 7.57
CA PHE A 257 -0.81 -41.91 7.71
C PHE A 257 -0.69 -43.00 8.78
N LYS A 258 0.52 -43.58 8.92
CA LYS A 258 0.84 -44.55 9.98
C LYS A 258 0.60 -44.03 11.40
N ASP A 259 0.76 -42.73 11.64
CA ASP A 259 0.66 -42.12 12.97
C ASP A 259 -0.80 -41.92 13.41
N ILE A 260 -1.72 -41.94 12.44
CA ILE A 260 -3.17 -41.72 12.62
C ILE A 260 -4.01 -42.96 12.31
N GLY A 261 -3.37 -44.10 12.01
CA GLY A 261 -4.06 -45.37 11.75
C GLY A 261 -4.81 -45.42 10.42
N ALA A 262 -4.45 -44.55 9.47
CA ALA A 262 -5.04 -44.46 8.15
C ALA A 262 -4.22 -45.27 7.12
N TYR A 263 -4.85 -45.74 6.05
CA TYR A 263 -4.22 -46.59 5.01
C TYR A 263 -4.09 -45.78 3.71
N GLY A 264 -2.86 -45.45 3.27
CA GLY A 264 -2.66 -44.59 2.10
C GLY A 264 -1.19 -44.25 1.80
N GLN A 265 -0.95 -43.12 1.13
CA GLN A 265 0.39 -42.53 0.89
C GLN A 265 1.24 -42.47 2.18
N ASP A 266 2.57 -42.36 2.07
CA ASP A 266 3.46 -42.33 3.24
C ASP A 266 3.19 -41.13 4.16
N SER A 267 2.87 -39.97 3.58
CA SER A 267 2.55 -38.73 4.30
C SER A 267 1.79 -37.74 3.43
N ILE A 268 1.02 -36.86 4.07
CA ILE A 268 0.42 -35.66 3.48
C ILE A 268 0.94 -34.42 4.19
N ILE A 269 0.98 -33.29 3.49
CA ILE A 269 1.26 -32.00 4.12
C ILE A 269 -0.05 -31.27 4.32
N LEU A 270 -0.30 -30.88 5.57
CA LEU A 270 -1.44 -30.14 6.03
C LEU A 270 -1.06 -28.68 6.24
N CYS A 271 -1.68 -27.77 5.50
CA CYS A 271 -1.46 -26.33 5.72
C CYS A 271 -2.56 -25.73 6.59
N ASP A 272 -2.19 -25.01 7.64
CA ASP A 272 -3.06 -24.08 8.35
C ASP A 272 -2.91 -22.69 7.71
N SER A 273 -4.00 -22.08 7.22
CA SER A 273 -3.98 -20.73 6.65
C SER A 273 -4.57 -19.71 7.63
N PRO A 274 -4.14 -18.43 7.52
CA PRO A 274 -4.91 -17.33 8.07
C PRO A 274 -6.36 -17.36 7.57
N GLY A 275 -7.30 -16.93 8.41
CA GLY A 275 -8.69 -16.76 8.00
C GLY A 275 -8.86 -15.58 7.03
N PHE A 276 -9.84 -15.67 6.13
CA PHE A 276 -10.23 -14.56 5.27
C PHE A 276 -10.89 -13.43 6.08
N GLY A 277 -10.65 -12.17 5.68
CA GLY A 277 -11.28 -11.01 6.31
C GLY A 277 -10.82 -10.76 7.74
N ASP A 278 -9.53 -10.97 8.00
CA ASP A 278 -8.95 -10.75 9.33
C ASP A 278 -9.23 -9.31 9.81
N THR A 279 -9.61 -9.20 11.08
CA THR A 279 -10.00 -7.92 11.71
C THR A 279 -8.80 -7.13 12.23
N ASN A 280 -7.59 -7.67 12.11
CA ASN A 280 -6.35 -7.05 12.59
C ASN A 280 -5.90 -5.83 11.78
N GLY A 281 -6.49 -5.57 10.61
CA GLY A 281 -6.19 -4.39 9.80
C GLY A 281 -6.08 -4.72 8.30
N PRO A 282 -6.14 -3.70 7.43
CA PRO A 282 -6.00 -3.87 5.99
C PRO A 282 -4.63 -4.44 5.60
N GLU A 283 -3.56 -4.10 6.32
CA GLU A 283 -2.20 -4.60 6.07
C GLU A 283 -2.14 -6.13 6.24
N VAL A 284 -2.75 -6.63 7.31
CA VAL A 284 -2.80 -8.07 7.61
C VAL A 284 -3.68 -8.81 6.61
N ASP A 285 -4.83 -8.24 6.25
CA ASP A 285 -5.72 -8.85 5.24
C ASP A 285 -5.04 -8.94 3.86
N ILE A 286 -4.37 -7.87 3.42
CA ILE A 286 -3.58 -7.86 2.16
C ILE A 286 -2.45 -8.88 2.23
N ALA A 287 -1.66 -8.88 3.31
CA ALA A 287 -0.56 -9.82 3.48
C ALA A 287 -1.04 -11.28 3.49
N ASN A 288 -2.15 -11.58 4.17
CA ASN A 288 -2.75 -12.91 4.20
C ASN A 288 -3.22 -13.34 2.80
N GLY A 289 -3.86 -12.44 2.04
CA GLY A 289 -4.27 -12.70 0.66
C GLY A 289 -3.08 -13.06 -0.25
N ILE A 290 -1.98 -12.30 -0.14
CA ILE A 290 -0.72 -12.58 -0.84
C ILE A 290 -0.15 -13.93 -0.40
N ALA A 291 -0.12 -14.18 0.92
CA ALA A 291 0.47 -15.38 1.49
C ALA A 291 -0.22 -16.63 1.01
N ILE A 292 -1.55 -16.64 1.07
CA ILE A 292 -2.38 -17.77 0.67
C ILE A 292 -2.16 -18.09 -0.81
N VAL A 293 -2.22 -17.08 -1.67
CA VAL A 293 -2.09 -17.29 -3.11
C VAL A 293 -0.68 -17.75 -3.47
N ARG A 294 0.36 -17.04 -3.02
CA ARG A 294 1.75 -17.45 -3.33
C ARG A 294 2.07 -18.84 -2.84
N ALA A 295 1.62 -19.19 -1.63
CA ALA A 295 1.80 -20.52 -1.08
C ALA A 295 1.12 -21.59 -1.94
N ILE A 296 -0.12 -21.36 -2.34
CA ILE A 296 -0.87 -22.29 -3.19
C ILE A 296 -0.22 -22.43 -4.57
N GLN A 297 0.18 -21.33 -5.21
CA GLN A 297 0.73 -21.31 -6.56
C GLN A 297 2.10 -21.98 -6.71
N VAL A 298 2.86 -22.18 -5.63
CA VAL A 298 4.16 -22.89 -5.68
C VAL A 298 4.05 -24.39 -5.40
N CYS A 299 2.84 -24.89 -5.10
CA CYS A 299 2.61 -26.32 -4.88
C CYS A 299 2.52 -27.06 -6.21
N GLU A 300 2.84 -28.36 -6.22
CA GLU A 300 2.66 -29.20 -7.42
C GLU A 300 1.17 -29.43 -7.70
N SER A 301 0.43 -29.80 -6.65
CA SER A 301 -1.02 -29.86 -6.67
C SER A 301 -1.59 -29.52 -5.30
N VAL A 302 -2.84 -29.05 -5.28
CA VAL A 302 -3.54 -28.67 -4.03
C VAL A 302 -4.93 -29.27 -3.96
N LYS A 303 -5.35 -29.60 -2.74
CA LYS A 303 -6.73 -30.02 -2.41
C LYS A 303 -7.36 -29.00 -1.46
N PRO A 304 -8.11 -28.01 -1.98
CA PRO A 304 -8.66 -26.95 -1.14
C PRO A 304 -9.74 -27.50 -0.20
N VAL A 305 -9.61 -27.21 1.09
CA VAL A 305 -10.58 -27.61 2.11
C VAL A 305 -11.17 -26.38 2.78
N LEU A 306 -12.49 -26.23 2.69
CA LEU A 306 -13.25 -25.17 3.35
C LEU A 306 -13.89 -25.67 4.62
N ILE A 307 -13.48 -25.09 5.74
CA ILE A 307 -14.09 -25.36 7.04
C ILE A 307 -15.12 -24.28 7.35
N ILE A 308 -16.38 -24.68 7.41
CA ILE A 308 -17.53 -23.81 7.62
C ILE A 308 -18.09 -24.07 9.01
N SER A 309 -17.96 -23.08 9.91
CA SER A 309 -18.47 -23.20 11.27
C SER A 309 -19.93 -22.79 11.35
N TYR A 310 -20.76 -23.54 12.08
CA TYR A 310 -22.16 -23.17 12.34
C TYR A 310 -22.32 -21.71 12.81
N LYS A 311 -21.42 -21.27 13.70
CA LYS A 311 -21.43 -19.89 14.24
C LYS A 311 -21.02 -18.82 13.24
N SER A 312 -20.24 -19.14 12.21
CA SER A 312 -19.71 -18.15 11.27
C SER A 312 -20.65 -17.91 10.10
N ILE A 313 -21.66 -18.75 9.91
CA ILE A 313 -22.62 -18.62 8.81
C ILE A 313 -23.58 -17.44 9.02
N GLY A 314 -23.93 -17.15 10.28
CA GLY A 314 -24.85 -16.06 10.63
C GLY A 314 -26.32 -16.48 10.47
N ASP A 315 -27.23 -15.66 11.03
CA ASP A 315 -28.67 -15.98 11.08
C ASP A 315 -29.34 -15.87 9.71
N ARG A 316 -28.73 -15.11 8.79
CA ARG A 316 -29.20 -14.92 7.41
C ARG A 316 -28.23 -15.47 6.39
N TYR A 317 -27.33 -16.35 6.82
CA TYR A 317 -26.32 -16.99 5.99
C TYR A 317 -25.33 -16.01 5.33
N GLU A 318 -25.20 -14.80 5.87
CA GLU A 318 -24.32 -13.75 5.39
C GLU A 318 -22.86 -14.22 5.32
N GLY A 319 -22.39 -14.92 6.35
CA GLY A 319 -21.00 -15.39 6.37
C GLY A 319 -20.70 -16.46 5.33
N LEU A 320 -21.70 -17.26 4.92
CA LEU A 320 -21.53 -18.20 3.82
C LEU A 320 -21.49 -17.49 2.46
N LYS A 321 -22.33 -16.48 2.27
CA LYS A 321 -22.33 -15.64 1.06
C LYS A 321 -20.99 -14.90 0.92
N ASP A 322 -20.51 -14.30 2.00
CA ASP A 322 -19.22 -13.61 2.05
C ASP A 322 -18.04 -14.54 1.72
N LEU A 323 -18.07 -15.77 2.27
CA LEU A 323 -17.09 -16.81 1.95
C LEU A 323 -17.13 -17.18 0.46
N THR A 324 -18.33 -17.36 -0.09
CA THR A 324 -18.52 -17.71 -1.51
C THR A 324 -18.01 -16.60 -2.43
N HIS A 325 -18.31 -15.33 -2.12
CA HIS A 325 -17.75 -14.18 -2.85
C HIS A 325 -16.23 -14.11 -2.74
N THR A 326 -15.66 -14.42 -1.58
CA THR A 326 -14.21 -14.44 -1.38
C THR A 326 -13.56 -15.49 -2.28
N LEU A 327 -14.12 -16.71 -2.30
CA LEU A 327 -13.64 -17.79 -3.18
C LEU A 327 -13.82 -17.45 -4.67
N ALA A 328 -14.92 -16.81 -5.05
CA ALA A 328 -15.19 -16.42 -6.43
C ALA A 328 -14.13 -15.45 -6.99
N ARG A 329 -13.49 -14.67 -6.11
CA ARG A 329 -12.40 -13.75 -6.45
C ARG A 329 -11.04 -14.44 -6.47
N LEU A 330 -10.85 -15.38 -5.56
CA LEU A 330 -9.63 -16.17 -5.45
C LEU A 330 -9.40 -17.05 -6.69
N ILE A 331 -10.47 -17.46 -7.40
CA ILE A 331 -10.41 -18.43 -8.51
C ILE A 331 -10.73 -17.74 -9.85
N GLN A 332 -9.83 -17.83 -10.84
CA GLN A 332 -10.02 -17.20 -12.16
C GLN A 332 -11.07 -17.90 -13.03
N ASN A 333 -11.23 -19.22 -12.90
CA ASN A 333 -12.19 -20.01 -13.68
C ASN A 333 -12.74 -21.20 -12.87
N THR A 334 -13.95 -21.06 -12.36
CA THR A 334 -14.56 -22.00 -11.41
C THR A 334 -15.04 -23.31 -12.04
N LYS A 335 -15.38 -23.33 -13.32
CA LYS A 335 -16.26 -24.36 -13.89
C LYS A 335 -15.74 -25.80 -13.83
N HIS A 336 -14.41 -25.98 -13.90
CA HIS A 336 -13.78 -27.30 -13.84
C HIS A 336 -13.02 -27.55 -12.55
N GLN A 337 -12.44 -26.51 -11.97
CA GLN A 337 -11.56 -26.62 -10.80
C GLN A 337 -12.34 -26.74 -9.48
N ILE A 338 -13.58 -26.24 -9.43
CA ILE A 338 -14.37 -26.23 -8.20
C ILE A 338 -14.67 -27.64 -7.67
N LYS A 339 -14.65 -28.66 -8.53
CA LYS A 339 -14.87 -30.05 -8.13
C LYS A 339 -13.83 -30.56 -7.14
N ALA A 340 -12.63 -30.02 -7.14
CA ALA A 340 -11.55 -30.38 -6.22
C ALA A 340 -11.75 -29.83 -4.78
N PHE A 341 -12.70 -28.90 -4.59
CA PHE A 341 -12.92 -28.27 -3.29
C PHE A 341 -13.70 -29.18 -2.34
N SER A 342 -13.25 -29.33 -1.11
CA SER A 342 -13.98 -30.08 -0.08
C SER A 342 -14.61 -29.12 0.93
N TYR A 343 -15.86 -29.37 1.31
CA TYR A 343 -16.60 -28.53 2.26
C TYR A 343 -16.86 -29.31 3.55
N ILE A 344 -16.26 -28.88 4.65
CA ILE A 344 -16.39 -29.51 5.96
C ILE A 344 -17.15 -28.56 6.89
N PHE A 345 -18.30 -29.01 7.37
CA PHE A 345 -19.12 -28.27 8.32
C PHE A 345 -18.72 -28.64 9.75
N THR A 346 -18.46 -27.65 10.60
CA THR A 346 -18.02 -27.89 11.98
C THR A 346 -18.84 -27.11 13.00
N LYS A 347 -18.80 -27.56 14.27
CA LYS A 347 -19.51 -26.96 15.41
C LYS A 347 -21.04 -26.94 15.26
N TYR A 348 -21.60 -27.74 14.35
CA TYR A 348 -23.04 -27.91 14.20
C TYR A 348 -23.64 -28.67 15.39
N PRO A 349 -24.72 -28.15 16.01
CA PRO A 349 -25.54 -28.92 16.94
C PRO A 349 -26.03 -30.22 16.30
N LYS A 350 -26.21 -31.28 17.10
CA LYS A 350 -26.62 -32.61 16.57
C LYS A 350 -27.90 -32.54 15.74
N ASN A 351 -28.87 -31.71 16.15
CA ASN A 351 -30.16 -31.53 15.50
C ASN A 351 -30.10 -30.66 14.23
N GLU A 352 -28.99 -29.94 13.99
CA GLU A 352 -28.80 -29.06 12.83
C GLU A 352 -27.90 -29.70 11.75
N LYS A 353 -27.31 -30.87 12.01
CA LYS A 353 -26.42 -31.53 11.03
C LYS A 353 -27.18 -31.92 9.75
N GLU A 354 -28.41 -32.39 9.91
CA GLU A 354 -29.25 -32.87 8.82
C GLU A 354 -29.92 -31.72 8.03
N THR A 355 -29.92 -30.50 8.58
CA THR A 355 -30.59 -29.33 7.97
C THR A 355 -29.69 -28.57 6.99
N ILE A 356 -28.39 -28.87 6.93
CA ILE A 356 -27.39 -28.15 6.10
C ILE A 356 -27.83 -28.02 4.64
N HIS A 357 -28.26 -29.12 4.02
CA HIS A 357 -28.68 -29.10 2.62
C HIS A 357 -29.93 -28.24 2.40
N ALA A 358 -30.92 -28.34 3.29
CA ALA A 358 -32.14 -27.53 3.25
C ALA A 358 -31.85 -26.03 3.48
N SER A 359 -30.86 -25.71 4.32
CA SER A 359 -30.37 -24.34 4.49
C SER A 359 -29.78 -23.80 3.18
N LEU A 360 -28.95 -24.58 2.49
CA LEU A 360 -28.41 -24.19 1.17
C LEU A 360 -29.52 -24.03 0.13
N GLU A 361 -30.53 -24.90 0.12
CA GLU A 361 -31.70 -24.74 -0.75
C GLU A 361 -32.44 -23.42 -0.49
N THR A 362 -32.62 -23.06 0.78
CA THR A 362 -33.23 -21.79 1.18
C THR A 362 -32.42 -20.60 0.69
N ILE A 363 -31.09 -20.65 0.82
CA ILE A 363 -30.21 -19.61 0.31
C ILE A 363 -30.35 -19.49 -1.20
N SER A 364 -30.32 -20.60 -1.94
CA SER A 364 -30.49 -20.63 -3.41
C SER A 364 -31.74 -19.87 -3.85
N ASN A 365 -32.84 -20.06 -3.13
CA ASN A 365 -34.12 -19.42 -3.42
C ASN A 365 -34.16 -17.92 -3.07
N THR A 366 -33.27 -17.47 -2.18
CA THR A 366 -33.21 -16.09 -1.67
C THR A 366 -32.01 -15.29 -2.17
N LEU A 367 -31.21 -15.85 -3.09
CA LEU A 367 -30.15 -15.12 -3.79
C LEU A 367 -30.72 -13.92 -4.56
N SER A 368 -30.05 -12.79 -4.44
CA SER A 368 -30.31 -11.57 -5.20
C SER A 368 -29.99 -11.73 -6.69
N ASP A 369 -30.53 -10.84 -7.52
CA ASP A 369 -30.24 -10.85 -8.96
C ASP A 369 -28.75 -10.63 -9.26
N GLN A 370 -28.07 -9.82 -8.43
CA GLN A 370 -26.63 -9.61 -8.52
C GLN A 370 -25.87 -10.90 -8.25
N GLU A 371 -26.18 -11.63 -7.17
CA GLU A 371 -25.55 -12.92 -6.85
C GLU A 371 -25.80 -13.96 -7.94
N ARG A 372 -27.02 -14.00 -8.50
CA ARG A 372 -27.37 -14.92 -9.60
C ARG A 372 -26.64 -14.60 -10.91
N SER A 373 -26.28 -13.34 -11.12
CA SER A 373 -25.54 -12.88 -12.30
C SER A 373 -24.04 -13.16 -12.21
N ASP A 374 -23.49 -13.38 -11.02
CA ASP A 374 -22.09 -13.72 -10.80
C ASP A 374 -21.87 -15.23 -11.05
N THR A 375 -21.29 -15.55 -12.21
CA THR A 375 -21.07 -16.93 -12.63
C THR A 375 -20.13 -17.71 -11.71
N ASN A 376 -19.09 -17.05 -11.18
CA ASN A 376 -18.11 -17.70 -10.31
C ASN A 376 -18.74 -18.02 -8.95
N PHE A 377 -19.47 -17.05 -8.39
CA PHE A 377 -20.25 -17.25 -7.17
C PHE A 377 -21.23 -18.42 -7.32
N MET A 378 -22.01 -18.45 -8.41
CA MET A 378 -23.01 -19.49 -8.64
C MET A 378 -22.40 -20.87 -8.85
N ASP A 379 -21.24 -20.97 -9.50
CA ASP A 379 -20.54 -22.24 -9.68
C ASP A 379 -20.07 -22.83 -8.34
N ILE A 380 -19.48 -22.01 -7.46
CA ILE A 380 -19.07 -22.41 -6.10
C ILE A 380 -20.28 -22.82 -5.28
N PHE A 381 -21.30 -21.98 -5.26
CA PHE A 381 -22.50 -22.24 -4.49
C PHE A 381 -23.20 -23.54 -4.94
N ARG A 382 -23.29 -23.76 -6.26
CA ARG A 382 -23.86 -24.98 -6.82
C ARG A 382 -23.03 -26.21 -6.47
N ASP A 383 -21.70 -26.14 -6.54
CA ASP A 383 -20.84 -27.28 -6.16
C ASP A 383 -21.05 -27.67 -4.69
N MET A 384 -21.11 -26.68 -3.79
CA MET A 384 -21.43 -26.89 -2.38
C MET A 384 -22.84 -27.49 -2.19
N PHE A 385 -23.83 -26.99 -2.92
CA PHE A 385 -25.20 -27.51 -2.90
C PHE A 385 -25.26 -28.97 -3.38
N GLU A 386 -24.59 -29.32 -4.47
CA GLU A 386 -24.55 -30.68 -5.00
C GLU A 386 -23.84 -31.65 -4.04
N LYS A 387 -22.71 -31.26 -3.46
CA LYS A 387 -21.94 -32.11 -2.52
C LYS A 387 -22.68 -32.40 -1.22
N THR A 388 -23.65 -31.57 -0.84
CA THR A 388 -24.44 -31.78 0.38
C THR A 388 -25.72 -32.61 0.16
N LYS A 389 -26.12 -32.91 -1.09
CA LYS A 389 -27.36 -33.64 -1.41
C LYS A 389 -27.48 -35.01 -0.78
N LYS A 390 -26.40 -35.80 -0.81
CA LYS A 390 -26.39 -37.15 -0.25
C LYS A 390 -26.19 -37.12 1.26
N ASN A 391 -25.20 -36.35 1.69
CA ASN A 391 -24.92 -36.07 3.09
C ASN A 391 -23.93 -34.91 3.15
N ALA A 392 -24.08 -34.00 4.11
CA ALA A 392 -23.06 -32.99 4.37
C ALA A 392 -21.89 -33.61 5.14
N CYS A 393 -20.65 -33.27 4.78
CA CYS A 393 -19.48 -33.67 5.55
C CYS A 393 -19.42 -32.84 6.84
N VAL A 394 -19.77 -33.44 7.98
CA VAL A 394 -19.80 -32.75 9.28
C VAL A 394 -18.74 -33.33 10.22
N LEU A 395 -17.87 -32.46 10.73
CA LEU A 395 -16.77 -32.81 11.64
C LEU A 395 -16.98 -32.25 13.06
N ASP A 396 -17.01 -33.13 14.06
CA ASP A 396 -16.82 -32.86 15.49
C ASP A 396 -15.35 -33.17 15.87
N PRO A 397 -14.47 -32.16 15.99
CA PRO A 397 -13.03 -32.36 16.20
C PRO A 397 -12.66 -33.03 17.52
N ILE A 398 -13.63 -33.27 18.42
CA ILE A 398 -13.43 -33.94 19.70
C ILE A 398 -13.83 -35.42 19.63
N LYS A 399 -14.84 -35.76 18.82
CA LYS A 399 -15.47 -37.10 18.85
C LYS A 399 -15.20 -37.92 17.61
N ASP A 400 -15.03 -37.26 16.48
CA ASP A 400 -14.89 -37.95 15.21
C ASP A 400 -13.46 -38.45 15.02
N ASP A 401 -13.34 -39.56 14.30
CA ASP A 401 -12.06 -40.19 13.99
C ASP A 401 -11.40 -39.43 12.83
N PRO A 402 -10.21 -38.83 13.02
CA PRO A 402 -9.53 -38.06 11.98
C PRO A 402 -9.09 -38.91 10.78
N SER A 403 -8.92 -40.23 10.94
CA SER A 403 -8.51 -41.11 9.83
C SER A 403 -9.50 -41.07 8.67
N LYS A 404 -10.80 -41.18 8.98
CA LYS A 404 -11.88 -41.24 7.97
C LYS A 404 -11.92 -40.01 7.08
N ILE A 405 -11.83 -38.82 7.69
CA ILE A 405 -11.91 -37.58 6.92
C ILE A 405 -10.63 -37.36 6.10
N LEU A 406 -9.48 -37.79 6.62
CA LEU A 406 -8.22 -37.70 5.89
C LEU A 406 -8.16 -38.70 4.72
N ASP A 407 -8.71 -39.90 4.87
CA ASP A 407 -8.86 -40.86 3.77
C ASP A 407 -9.77 -40.28 2.67
N GLU A 408 -10.92 -39.70 3.05
CA GLU A 408 -11.83 -39.05 2.08
C GLU A 408 -11.17 -37.87 1.33
N LEU A 409 -10.35 -37.07 2.01
CA LEU A 409 -9.58 -35.99 1.40
C LEU A 409 -8.40 -36.50 0.56
N ALA A 410 -7.75 -37.59 0.97
CA ALA A 410 -6.66 -38.21 0.24
C ALA A 410 -7.14 -38.79 -1.10
N ASP A 411 -8.38 -39.29 -1.16
CA ASP A 411 -9.00 -39.81 -2.38
C ASP A 411 -9.66 -38.72 -3.26
N SER A 412 -9.73 -37.46 -2.79
CA SER A 412 -10.38 -36.39 -3.56
C SER A 412 -9.54 -35.93 -4.76
N ILE A 413 -10.21 -35.38 -5.76
CA ILE A 413 -9.57 -34.75 -6.93
C ILE A 413 -8.71 -33.58 -6.46
N ASP A 414 -7.54 -33.40 -7.05
CA ASP A 414 -6.64 -32.27 -6.84
C ASP A 414 -6.72 -31.24 -7.98
N ILE A 415 -6.21 -30.05 -7.67
CA ILE A 415 -5.93 -29.01 -8.66
C ILE A 415 -4.46 -29.12 -9.01
N ASN A 416 -4.19 -29.63 -10.21
CA ASN A 416 -2.86 -29.61 -10.82
C ASN A 416 -2.60 -28.22 -11.39
N HIS A 417 -1.37 -27.72 -11.28
CA HIS A 417 -1.00 -26.36 -11.70
C HIS A 417 -1.83 -25.24 -11.01
N PRO A 418 -1.75 -25.14 -9.67
CA PRO A 418 -2.49 -24.12 -8.92
C PRO A 418 -2.20 -22.67 -9.37
N GLU A 419 -1.04 -22.41 -9.97
CA GLU A 419 -0.66 -21.13 -10.58
C GLU A 419 -1.66 -20.62 -11.63
N ASP A 420 -2.33 -21.52 -12.36
CA ASP A 420 -3.29 -21.19 -13.42
C ASP A 420 -4.72 -20.98 -12.88
N VAL A 421 -4.96 -21.32 -11.61
CA VAL A 421 -6.30 -21.35 -11.02
C VAL A 421 -6.49 -20.25 -9.99
N PHE A 422 -5.50 -20.08 -9.12
CA PHE A 422 -5.56 -19.17 -7.99
C PHE A 422 -4.95 -17.82 -8.38
N GLN A 423 -5.64 -16.74 -8.03
CA GLN A 423 -5.16 -15.38 -8.22
C GLN A 423 -5.18 -14.58 -6.94
N PHE A 424 -4.36 -13.53 -6.92
CA PHE A 424 -4.35 -12.58 -5.83
C PHE A 424 -5.76 -12.02 -5.57
N PHE A 425 -6.15 -11.99 -4.30
CA PHE A 425 -7.42 -11.42 -3.86
C PHE A 425 -7.21 -10.65 -2.54
N ILE A 426 -8.07 -9.66 -2.34
CA ILE A 426 -8.24 -8.90 -1.10
C ILE A 426 -9.72 -8.63 -0.86
N THR A 427 -10.09 -8.37 0.38
CA THR A 427 -11.47 -7.95 0.69
C THR A 427 -11.78 -6.58 0.09
N GLU A 428 -13.06 -6.30 -0.19
CA GLU A 428 -13.49 -4.98 -0.67
C GLU A 428 -13.08 -3.85 0.29
N LYS A 429 -13.13 -4.12 1.59
CA LYS A 429 -12.74 -3.16 2.62
C LYS A 429 -11.26 -2.79 2.49
N SER A 430 -10.38 -3.78 2.37
CA SER A 430 -8.95 -3.56 2.21
C SER A 430 -8.63 -2.93 0.86
N LYS A 431 -9.35 -3.32 -0.21
CA LYS A 431 -9.23 -2.69 -1.53
C LYS A 431 -9.60 -1.20 -1.49
N SER A 432 -10.71 -0.84 -0.86
CA SER A 432 -11.11 0.56 -0.70
C SER A 432 -10.07 1.37 0.08
N ILE A 433 -9.45 0.78 1.10
CA ILE A 433 -8.37 1.42 1.87
C ILE A 433 -7.11 1.61 1.01
N LEU A 434 -6.72 0.58 0.26
CA LEU A 434 -5.61 0.64 -0.69
C LEU A 434 -5.82 1.73 -1.74
N ASP A 435 -7.00 1.78 -2.36
CA ASP A 435 -7.36 2.81 -3.35
C ASP A 435 -7.30 4.22 -2.73
N LYS A 436 -7.79 4.37 -1.48
CA LYS A 436 -7.67 5.63 -0.73
C LYS A 436 -6.21 6.02 -0.49
N GLN A 437 -5.34 5.07 -0.15
CA GLN A 437 -3.91 5.32 0.06
C GLN A 437 -3.22 5.74 -1.25
N VAL A 438 -3.43 5.00 -2.33
CA VAL A 438 -2.80 5.26 -3.63
C VAL A 438 -3.25 6.61 -4.21
N THR A 439 -4.52 6.97 -4.06
CA THR A 439 -5.04 8.29 -4.45
C THR A 439 -4.36 9.43 -3.69
N LYS A 440 -4.11 9.25 -2.38
CA LYS A 440 -3.38 10.24 -1.57
C LYS A 440 -1.93 10.38 -1.99
N TYR A 441 -1.28 9.28 -2.32
CA TYR A 441 0.07 9.29 -2.85
C TYR A 441 0.16 10.05 -4.17
N GLU A 442 -0.79 9.86 -5.08
CA GLU A 442 -0.86 10.65 -6.32
C GLU A 442 -0.93 12.15 -6.05
N LEU A 443 -1.82 12.59 -5.14
CA LEU A 443 -1.94 14.00 -4.77
C LEU A 443 -0.65 14.52 -4.12
N SER A 444 -0.08 13.74 -3.20
CA SER A 444 1.13 14.10 -2.46
C SER A 444 2.33 14.26 -3.39
N ILE A 445 2.49 13.38 -4.39
CA ILE A 445 3.51 13.51 -5.44
C ILE A 445 3.33 14.82 -6.21
N LYS A 446 2.11 15.12 -6.65
CA LYS A 446 1.84 16.36 -7.42
C LYS A 446 2.19 17.62 -6.64
N LEU A 447 1.82 17.67 -5.36
CA LEU A 447 2.10 18.79 -4.47
C LEU A 447 3.59 18.89 -4.10
N ALA A 448 4.22 17.78 -3.72
CA ALA A 448 5.65 17.74 -3.38
C ALA A 448 6.53 18.12 -4.56
N THR A 449 6.17 17.71 -5.78
CA THR A 449 6.86 18.11 -7.01
C THR A 449 6.84 19.63 -7.19
N LYS A 450 5.67 20.27 -6.99
CA LYS A 450 5.54 21.75 -7.10
C LYS A 450 6.36 22.51 -6.06
N ARG A 451 6.63 21.89 -4.90
CA ARG A 451 7.47 22.44 -3.84
C ARG A 451 8.95 22.06 -3.97
N SER A 452 9.32 21.34 -5.03
CA SER A 452 10.67 20.80 -5.25
C SER A 452 11.16 19.87 -4.13
N GLU A 453 10.24 19.19 -3.43
CA GLU A 453 10.54 18.22 -2.36
C GLU A 453 10.81 16.83 -2.95
N TYR A 454 11.87 16.72 -3.73
CA TYR A 454 12.12 15.53 -4.55
C TYR A 454 12.45 14.27 -3.74
N SER A 455 12.98 14.42 -2.52
CA SER A 455 13.16 13.30 -1.59
C SER A 455 11.82 12.68 -1.18
N LEU A 456 10.79 13.51 -0.96
CA LEU A 456 9.42 13.07 -0.68
C LEU A 456 8.78 12.42 -1.91
N VAL A 457 8.92 13.04 -3.08
CA VAL A 457 8.42 12.46 -4.35
C VAL A 457 9.01 11.08 -4.57
N LYS A 458 10.32 10.93 -4.40
CA LYS A 458 11.02 9.65 -4.52
C LYS A 458 10.51 8.64 -3.51
N TYR A 459 10.43 9.02 -2.23
CA TYR A 459 9.93 8.15 -1.18
C TYR A 459 8.54 7.59 -1.52
N ILE A 460 7.60 8.44 -1.96
CA ILE A 460 6.24 7.99 -2.30
C ILE A 460 6.23 7.12 -3.56
N LEU A 461 7.03 7.46 -4.58
CA LEU A 461 7.16 6.62 -5.77
C LEU A 461 7.79 5.25 -5.48
N ASP A 462 8.73 5.16 -4.55
CA ASP A 462 9.27 3.88 -4.05
C ASP A 462 8.16 3.04 -3.41
N GLN A 463 7.29 3.64 -2.58
CA GLN A 463 6.14 2.94 -1.98
C GLN A 463 5.12 2.49 -3.04
N LEU A 464 4.77 3.35 -4.00
CA LEU A 464 3.86 2.99 -5.10
C LEU A 464 4.43 1.88 -5.97
N LYS A 465 5.73 1.95 -6.30
CA LYS A 465 6.41 0.91 -7.07
C LYS A 465 6.43 -0.42 -6.32
N PHE A 466 6.67 -0.39 -5.02
CA PHE A 466 6.57 -1.58 -4.17
C PHE A 466 5.17 -2.19 -4.21
N LEU A 467 4.12 -1.39 -3.97
CA LEU A 467 2.74 -1.84 -4.06
C LEU A 467 2.39 -2.41 -5.44
N ASN A 468 2.85 -1.75 -6.50
CA ASN A 468 2.58 -2.21 -7.86
C ASN A 468 3.21 -3.58 -8.14
N ILE A 469 4.49 -3.75 -7.78
CA ILE A 469 5.19 -5.04 -7.92
C ILE A 469 4.52 -6.12 -7.06
N LEU A 470 4.10 -5.76 -5.84
CA LEU A 470 3.56 -6.70 -4.88
C LEU A 470 2.18 -7.24 -5.29
N LEU A 471 1.29 -6.35 -5.73
CA LEU A 471 -0.13 -6.63 -5.93
C LEU A 471 -0.49 -6.85 -7.40
N ASN A 472 0.34 -6.36 -8.32
CA ASN A 472 0.17 -6.46 -9.78
C ASN A 472 -1.25 -6.07 -10.23
N GLN A 473 -1.74 -4.92 -9.75
CA GLN A 473 -3.07 -4.40 -10.06
C GLN A 473 -2.99 -3.28 -11.09
N GLU A 474 -3.80 -3.37 -12.16
CA GLU A 474 -3.83 -2.38 -13.25
C GLU A 474 -4.07 -0.96 -12.76
N SER A 475 -4.95 -0.77 -11.76
CA SER A 475 -5.25 0.55 -11.20
C SER A 475 -4.04 1.19 -10.50
N ILE A 476 -3.18 0.41 -9.84
CA ILE A 476 -1.98 0.91 -9.18
C ILE A 476 -0.92 1.26 -10.23
N GLU A 477 -0.75 0.40 -11.23
CA GLU A 477 0.17 0.65 -12.34
C GLU A 477 -0.21 1.92 -13.10
N GLU A 478 -1.49 2.12 -13.41
CA GLU A 478 -1.98 3.33 -14.06
C GLU A 478 -1.61 4.57 -13.24
N ILE A 479 -1.84 4.56 -11.93
CA ILE A 479 -1.52 5.69 -11.05
C ILE A 479 -0.02 5.92 -10.98
N TYR A 480 0.79 4.86 -10.86
CA TYR A 480 2.25 4.95 -10.85
C TYR A 480 2.79 5.56 -12.16
N VAL A 481 2.32 5.07 -13.31
CA VAL A 481 2.68 5.61 -14.64
C VAL A 481 2.24 7.05 -14.80
N ASN A 482 1.05 7.42 -14.32
CA ASN A 482 0.57 8.80 -14.37
C ASN A 482 1.42 9.73 -13.49
N CYS A 483 1.84 9.28 -12.31
CA CYS A 483 2.73 10.02 -11.44
C CYS A 483 4.11 10.24 -12.07
N THR A 484 4.73 9.18 -12.60
CA THR A 484 6.06 9.27 -13.24
C THR A 484 6.03 10.16 -14.48
N ARG A 485 4.95 10.10 -15.29
CA ARG A 485 4.74 11.01 -16.42
C ARG A 485 4.58 12.46 -15.98
N TYR A 486 3.80 12.71 -14.93
CA TYR A 486 3.61 14.06 -14.38
C TYR A 486 4.95 14.66 -13.93
N VAL A 487 5.74 13.89 -13.17
CA VAL A 487 7.04 14.31 -12.66
C VAL A 487 8.03 14.55 -13.81
N SER A 488 8.08 13.65 -14.79
CA SER A 488 8.95 13.80 -15.98
C SER A 488 8.60 15.06 -16.78
N ARG A 489 7.31 15.32 -16.99
CA ARG A 489 6.84 16.55 -17.66
C ARG A 489 7.22 17.80 -16.87
N HIS A 490 7.11 17.77 -15.54
CA HIS A 490 7.51 18.90 -14.71
C HIS A 490 8.99 19.25 -14.90
N PHE A 491 9.89 18.26 -14.89
CA PHE A 491 11.32 18.49 -15.14
C PHE A 491 11.60 18.97 -16.55
N PHE A 492 10.88 18.45 -17.54
CA PHE A 492 10.98 18.97 -18.90
C PHE A 492 10.59 20.45 -18.95
N GLU A 493 9.50 20.85 -18.30
CA GLU A 493 9.08 22.26 -18.22
C GLU A 493 10.09 23.14 -17.47
N GLU A 494 10.70 22.65 -16.37
CA GLU A 494 11.79 23.35 -15.67
C GLU A 494 13.01 23.54 -16.58
N TYR A 495 13.41 22.49 -17.32
CA TYR A 495 14.49 22.58 -18.30
C TYR A 495 14.20 23.61 -19.39
N GLN A 496 12.99 23.59 -19.97
CA GLN A 496 12.57 24.56 -20.99
C GLN A 496 12.60 26.01 -20.45
N LYS A 497 12.18 26.23 -19.20
CA LYS A 497 12.27 27.54 -18.54
C LYS A 497 13.72 27.96 -18.34
N ALA A 498 14.58 27.05 -17.87
CA ALA A 498 15.98 27.32 -17.65
C ALA A 498 16.68 27.75 -18.95
N ILE A 499 16.52 26.99 -20.04
CA ILE A 499 17.14 27.34 -21.32
C ILE A 499 16.60 28.66 -21.88
N LEU A 500 15.32 28.98 -21.67
CA LEU A 500 14.72 30.25 -22.10
C LEU A 500 15.33 31.43 -21.35
N ILE A 501 15.48 31.31 -20.03
CA ILE A 501 16.15 32.31 -19.19
C ILE A 501 17.57 32.53 -19.69
N LEU A 502 18.36 31.45 -19.83
CA LEU A 502 19.74 31.54 -20.28
C LEU A 502 19.85 32.19 -21.66
N ASN A 503 19.03 31.77 -22.63
CA ASN A 503 19.04 32.36 -23.97
C ASN A 503 18.77 33.86 -23.95
N ARG A 504 17.78 34.30 -23.17
CA ARG A 504 17.46 35.73 -23.03
C ARG A 504 18.64 36.50 -22.46
N SER A 505 19.27 35.95 -21.44
CA SER A 505 20.39 36.57 -20.74
C SER A 505 21.68 36.67 -21.57
N LEU A 506 21.80 35.88 -22.64
CA LEU A 506 23.00 35.85 -23.48
C LEU A 506 22.91 36.66 -24.78
N LEU A 507 21.75 37.20 -25.17
CA LEU A 507 21.58 38.05 -26.37
C LEU A 507 22.57 39.23 -26.42
N ASP A 508 23.17 39.54 -27.56
CA ASP A 508 24.29 40.48 -27.72
C ASP A 508 24.14 41.82 -26.98
N GLU A 509 22.95 42.41 -26.94
CA GLU A 509 22.68 43.73 -26.34
C GLU A 509 22.25 43.68 -24.86
N THR A 510 22.07 42.49 -24.27
CA THR A 510 21.62 42.35 -22.89
C THR A 510 22.79 42.35 -21.92
N ILE A 511 22.60 43.00 -20.77
CA ILE A 511 23.47 42.84 -19.60
C ILE A 511 22.99 41.60 -18.87
N LEU A 512 23.89 40.67 -18.61
CA LEU A 512 23.61 39.47 -17.85
C LEU A 512 23.34 39.82 -16.40
N ILE A 513 22.16 39.44 -15.92
CA ILE A 513 21.72 39.72 -14.55
C ILE A 513 22.08 38.51 -13.69
N ASP A 514 22.80 38.75 -12.59
CA ASP A 514 23.24 37.74 -11.62
C ASP A 514 22.09 36.83 -11.14
N GLU A 515 20.91 37.41 -10.92
CA GLU A 515 19.70 36.69 -10.51
C GLU A 515 19.21 35.67 -11.54
N GLU A 516 19.39 35.93 -12.84
CA GLU A 516 19.00 35.00 -13.91
C GLU A 516 19.92 33.78 -13.95
N ILE A 517 21.22 33.97 -13.67
CA ILE A 517 22.19 32.87 -13.57
C ILE A 517 21.91 32.04 -12.32
N LYS A 518 21.64 32.69 -11.19
CA LYS A 518 21.20 32.00 -9.96
C LYS A 518 19.95 31.18 -10.22
N GLN A 519 18.99 31.71 -10.97
CA GLN A 519 17.79 30.97 -11.33
C GLN A 519 18.10 29.76 -12.23
N TYR A 520 18.95 29.93 -13.25
CA TYR A 520 19.41 28.81 -14.09
C TYR A 520 20.14 27.74 -13.26
N ARG A 521 21.00 28.17 -12.34
CA ARG A 521 21.73 27.31 -11.40
C ARG A 521 20.79 26.54 -10.49
N THR A 522 19.74 27.17 -9.96
CA THR A 522 18.70 26.49 -9.17
C THR A 522 18.04 25.36 -9.95
N TYR A 523 17.68 25.55 -11.22
CA TYR A 523 17.13 24.48 -12.05
C TYR A 523 18.13 23.35 -12.30
N PHE A 524 19.41 23.68 -12.52
CA PHE A 524 20.46 22.67 -12.65
C PHE A 524 20.66 21.88 -11.35
N ASP A 525 20.67 22.55 -10.19
CA ASP A 525 20.80 21.90 -8.90
C ASP A 525 19.58 21.02 -8.58
N HIS A 526 18.37 21.44 -8.96
CA HIS A 526 17.16 20.59 -8.93
C HIS A 526 17.37 19.32 -9.76
N ALA A 527 17.85 19.45 -11.01
CA ALA A 527 18.12 18.32 -11.89
C ALA A 527 19.15 17.33 -11.28
N ASN A 528 20.18 17.84 -10.60
CA ASN A 528 21.15 17.00 -9.89
C ASN A 528 20.54 16.25 -8.70
N LEU A 529 19.70 16.90 -7.91
CA LEU A 529 19.03 16.28 -6.76
C LEU A 529 18.10 15.13 -7.15
N VAL A 530 17.58 15.14 -8.39
CA VAL A 530 16.61 14.15 -8.88
C VAL A 530 17.23 13.03 -9.68
N GLU A 531 18.57 12.94 -9.82
CA GLU A 531 19.20 11.90 -10.62
C GLU A 531 18.90 10.47 -10.11
N ASP A 532 18.86 10.25 -8.79
CA ASP A 532 18.49 8.95 -8.24
C ASP A 532 17.00 8.63 -8.48
N LEU A 533 16.12 9.64 -8.36
CA LEU A 533 14.71 9.54 -8.72
C LEU A 533 14.53 9.18 -10.21
N ARG A 534 15.26 9.86 -11.09
CA ARG A 534 15.25 9.65 -12.55
C ARG A 534 15.62 8.22 -12.89
N LYS A 535 16.76 7.74 -12.36
CA LYS A 535 17.28 6.39 -12.57
C LYS A 535 16.30 5.30 -12.11
N ARG A 536 15.61 5.52 -10.98
CA ARG A 536 14.72 4.50 -10.39
C ARG A 536 13.31 4.48 -10.98
N HIS A 537 12.80 5.64 -11.42
CA HIS A 537 11.38 5.79 -11.74
C HIS A 537 11.08 6.39 -13.11
N LEU A 538 11.86 7.37 -13.57
CA LEU A 538 11.49 8.16 -14.76
C LEU A 538 12.08 7.61 -16.06
N GLY A 539 13.12 6.78 -15.96
CA GLY A 539 13.78 6.17 -17.11
C GLY A 539 14.73 7.12 -17.85
N ASN A 540 15.19 6.68 -19.03
CA ASN A 540 16.22 7.36 -19.81
C ASN A 540 15.69 8.54 -20.63
N GLU A 541 14.37 8.60 -20.86
CA GLU A 541 13.74 9.69 -21.62
C GLU A 541 13.57 10.98 -20.80
N ALA A 542 13.63 10.87 -19.47
CA ALA A 542 13.59 12.03 -18.59
C ALA A 542 14.89 12.84 -18.66
N ILE A 543 14.78 14.16 -18.54
CA ILE A 543 15.91 15.10 -18.64
C ILE A 543 16.99 14.75 -17.61
N HIS A 544 18.21 14.56 -18.10
CA HIS A 544 19.40 14.33 -17.30
C HIS A 544 20.04 15.68 -16.92
N SER A 545 20.63 15.79 -15.73
CA SER A 545 21.27 17.04 -15.28
C SER A 545 22.38 17.53 -16.22
N CYS A 546 23.20 16.63 -16.79
CA CYS A 546 24.17 16.91 -17.87
C CYS A 546 23.61 17.72 -19.05
N ALA A 547 22.33 17.58 -19.41
CA ALA A 547 21.74 18.33 -20.51
C ALA A 547 21.83 19.85 -20.29
N TYR A 548 21.76 20.31 -19.03
CA TYR A 548 21.94 21.73 -18.69
C TYR A 548 23.38 22.18 -18.95
N ILE A 549 24.37 21.40 -18.50
CA ILE A 549 25.79 21.74 -18.68
C ILE A 549 26.19 21.68 -20.16
N GLU A 550 25.71 20.69 -20.91
CA GLU A 550 25.92 20.59 -22.35
C GLU A 550 25.35 21.81 -23.07
N TYR A 551 24.11 22.20 -22.75
CA TYR A 551 23.48 23.38 -23.34
C TYR A 551 24.21 24.68 -22.98
N LEU A 552 24.59 24.85 -21.72
CA LEU A 552 25.39 26.01 -21.26
C LEU A 552 26.71 26.09 -22.02
N ASN A 553 27.42 24.97 -22.13
CA ASN A 553 28.69 24.89 -22.83
C ASN A 553 28.56 25.24 -24.31
N GLU A 554 27.53 24.75 -24.99
CA GLU A 554 27.22 25.11 -26.38
C GLU A 554 27.04 26.63 -26.54
N LYS A 555 26.30 27.28 -25.61
CA LYS A 555 26.10 28.74 -25.67
C LYS A 555 27.36 29.54 -25.38
N VAL A 556 28.18 29.11 -24.43
CA VAL A 556 29.50 29.72 -24.18
C VAL A 556 30.41 29.58 -25.40
N ASP A 557 30.41 28.43 -26.06
CA ASP A 557 31.23 28.20 -27.26
C ASP A 557 30.77 29.07 -28.43
N ASN A 558 29.47 29.29 -28.59
CA ASN A 558 28.94 30.20 -29.60
C ASN A 558 29.32 31.66 -29.33
N LEU A 559 29.27 32.10 -28.06
CA LEU A 559 29.76 33.43 -27.68
C LEU A 559 31.25 33.58 -27.97
N ALA A 560 32.06 32.56 -27.64
CA ALA A 560 33.49 32.55 -27.88
C ALA A 560 33.84 32.62 -29.38
N LYS A 561 33.09 31.91 -30.24
CA LYS A 561 33.25 32.00 -31.69
C LYS A 561 32.90 33.39 -32.23
N ASN A 562 31.77 33.96 -31.78
CA ASN A 562 31.37 35.31 -32.17
C ASN A 562 32.42 36.38 -31.77
N LEU A 563 33.13 36.18 -30.66
CA LEU A 563 34.23 37.05 -30.24
C LEU A 563 35.41 37.03 -31.23
N GLN A 564 35.72 35.87 -31.85
CA GLN A 564 36.82 35.74 -32.81
C GLN A 564 36.52 36.44 -34.15
N GLU A 565 35.24 36.66 -34.47
CA GLU A 565 34.78 37.21 -35.75
C GLU A 565 34.56 38.73 -35.71
N LYS A 566 34.56 39.36 -34.53
CA LYS A 566 34.26 40.79 -34.34
C LYS A 566 35.53 41.64 -34.18
N ASP A 567 35.45 42.92 -34.58
CA ASP A 567 36.52 43.91 -34.38
C ASP A 567 36.67 44.21 -32.89
N ILE A 568 37.90 44.27 -32.37
CA ILE A 568 38.21 44.50 -30.94
C ILE A 568 37.57 45.77 -30.36
N ASN A 569 37.22 46.74 -31.20
CA ASN A 569 36.58 47.99 -30.80
C ASN A 569 35.04 47.87 -30.68
N ASP A 570 34.44 46.73 -31.01
CA ASP A 570 33.01 46.48 -30.88
C ASP A 570 32.63 46.36 -29.40
N LEU A 571 31.70 47.22 -28.94
CA LEU A 571 31.22 47.25 -27.56
C LEU A 571 30.61 45.90 -27.11
N SER A 572 30.09 45.10 -28.06
CA SER A 572 29.53 43.78 -27.81
C SER A 572 30.57 42.72 -27.40
N ILE A 573 31.85 42.93 -27.71
CA ILE A 573 32.95 42.06 -27.25
C ILE A 573 33.09 42.13 -25.74
N LYS A 574 33.15 43.35 -25.20
CA LYS A 574 33.26 43.55 -23.74
C LYS A 574 32.09 42.90 -23.01
N LEU A 575 30.87 43.12 -23.49
CA LEU A 575 29.66 42.52 -22.91
C LEU A 575 29.70 40.99 -22.96
N SER A 576 30.19 40.40 -24.05
CA SER A 576 30.31 38.95 -24.19
C SER A 576 31.38 38.35 -23.26
N ILE A 577 32.52 39.01 -23.10
CA ILE A 577 33.56 38.60 -22.14
C ILE A 577 33.04 38.71 -20.71
N ASP A 578 32.37 39.80 -20.36
CA ASP A 578 31.77 40.01 -19.05
C ASP A 578 30.71 38.92 -18.75
N LYS A 579 29.90 38.53 -19.73
CA LYS A 579 28.96 37.41 -19.62
C LYS A 579 29.64 36.10 -19.27
N ILE A 580 30.66 35.72 -20.04
CA ILE A 580 31.39 34.46 -19.84
C ILE A 580 32.10 34.48 -18.47
N LYS A 581 32.63 35.63 -18.07
CA LYS A 581 33.21 35.82 -16.74
C LYS A 581 32.20 35.52 -15.64
N ILE A 582 31.02 36.14 -15.68
CA ILE A 582 30.01 35.91 -14.62
C ILE A 582 29.57 34.44 -14.64
N LEU A 583 29.30 33.84 -15.81
CA LEU A 583 28.98 32.41 -15.89
C LEU A 583 30.08 31.52 -15.28
N SER A 584 31.35 31.88 -15.44
CA SER A 584 32.48 31.13 -14.86
C SER A 584 32.55 31.16 -13.33
N GLU A 585 31.91 32.15 -12.69
CA GLU A 585 31.80 32.23 -11.23
C GLU A 585 30.79 31.21 -10.68
N TYR A 586 29.84 30.77 -11.52
CA TYR A 586 28.77 29.82 -11.16
C TYR A 586 29.01 28.41 -11.69
N PHE A 587 29.83 28.23 -12.72
CA PHE A 587 30.03 26.94 -13.39
C PHE A 587 31.52 26.69 -13.66
N ASP A 588 32.11 25.72 -12.96
CA ASP A 588 33.54 25.41 -13.02
C ASP A 588 34.01 25.06 -14.44
N ASP A 589 33.20 24.34 -15.22
CA ASP A 589 33.51 23.98 -16.61
C ASP A 589 33.66 25.21 -17.51
N VAL A 590 32.91 26.28 -17.22
CA VAL A 590 32.98 27.55 -17.97
C VAL A 590 34.24 28.33 -17.60
N ASN A 591 34.74 28.21 -16.37
CA ASN A 591 35.98 28.87 -15.93
C ASN A 591 37.21 28.43 -16.72
N VAL A 592 37.27 27.16 -17.11
CA VAL A 592 38.35 26.66 -17.99
C VAL A 592 38.31 27.38 -19.34
N LYS A 593 37.11 27.53 -19.92
CA LYS A 593 36.91 28.22 -21.22
C LYS A 593 37.18 29.71 -21.12
N TYR A 594 36.73 30.37 -20.05
CA TYR A 594 36.97 31.80 -19.81
C TYR A 594 38.47 32.14 -19.82
N LYS A 595 39.29 31.35 -19.11
CA LYS A 595 40.75 31.55 -19.07
C LYS A 595 41.39 31.45 -20.45
N PHE A 596 40.92 30.55 -21.30
CA PHE A 596 41.41 30.41 -22.67
C PHE A 596 41.00 31.62 -23.53
N ILE A 597 39.76 32.08 -23.42
CA ILE A 597 39.25 33.23 -24.18
C ILE A 597 40.00 34.52 -23.82
N CYS A 598 40.35 34.73 -22.53
CA CYS A 598 41.13 35.90 -22.12
C CYS A 598 42.60 35.88 -22.59
N GLN A 599 43.09 34.77 -23.13
CA GLN A 599 44.45 34.67 -23.71
C GLN A 599 44.49 35.00 -25.20
N ILE A 600 43.34 34.96 -25.88
CA ILE A 600 43.12 35.41 -27.26
C ILE A 600 42.99 36.93 -27.24
#